data_AF-A0A968LM81-F1
#
_entry.id   AF-A0A968LM81-F1
#
_cell.length_a   1.000
_cell.length_b   1.000
_cell.length_c   1.000
_cell.angle_alpha   90.00
_cell.angle_beta   90.00
_cell.angle_gamma   90.00
#
_symmetry.space_group_name_H-M   'P 1'
#
loop_
_entity.id
_entity.type
_entity.pdbx_description
1 polymer ?
#
loop_
_entity_poly.entity_id
_entity_poly.type
_entity_poly.pdbx_seq_one_letter_code
_entity_poly.pdbx_strand_id
1 'polypeptide(L)'
;MKQIYWTLDAESEVLTLEHVATALNRIYRFGGRGPTVLEHSLQVCDLLPEDASPQMRLAALVHDIEEVIVGDINGRLRKLLGPEAHAEIAEIRAKLMTTLGIPPLPESAWMWVHEADGRAYAGEVAALRYY
;
A
#
# COMPACT_ATOMS: atom_id res chain seq x y z
N MET A 1 -27.07 7.34 -10.61
CA MET A 1 -25.65 6.94 -10.78
C MET A 1 -25.37 5.80 -9.82
N LYS A 2 -25.01 4.62 -10.32
CA LYS A 2 -24.58 3.50 -9.46
C LYS A 2 -23.12 3.74 -9.08
N GLN A 3 -22.89 4.14 -7.82
CA GLN A 3 -21.56 4.09 -7.22
C GLN A 3 -21.17 2.61 -7.09
N ILE A 4 -20.08 2.20 -7.74
CA ILE A 4 -19.43 0.92 -7.49
C ILE A 4 -18.41 1.19 -6.38
N TYR A 5 -18.89 1.31 -5.15
CA TYR A 5 -18.06 0.92 -4.03
C TYR A 5 -18.14 -0.61 -3.98
N TRP A 6 -17.06 -1.27 -3.59
CA TRP A 6 -17.24 -2.49 -2.83
C TRP A 6 -18.17 -2.13 -1.68
N THR A 7 -19.46 -2.43 -1.81
CA THR A 7 -20.33 -2.47 -0.65
C THR A 7 -19.70 -3.50 0.26
N LEU A 8 -19.13 -3.03 1.36
CA LEU A 8 -18.78 -3.87 2.51
C LEU A 8 -20.01 -4.63 3.06
N ASP A 9 -21.19 -4.44 2.45
CA ASP A 9 -22.44 -5.18 2.62
C ASP A 9 -22.54 -6.46 1.75
N ALA A 10 -21.45 -6.96 1.19
CA ALA A 10 -21.42 -8.32 0.63
C ALA A 10 -21.33 -9.32 1.80
N GLU A 11 -22.48 -9.68 2.37
CA GLU A 11 -22.59 -10.89 3.19
C GLU A 11 -22.07 -12.09 2.39
N SER A 12 -20.81 -12.49 2.61
CA SER A 12 -20.31 -13.89 2.69
C SER A 12 -18.85 -14.12 2.26
N GLU A 13 -18.12 -13.13 1.72
CA GLU A 13 -16.68 -13.32 1.48
C GLU A 13 -15.84 -12.61 2.54
N VAL A 14 -15.19 -13.41 3.39
CA VAL A 14 -14.14 -12.92 4.28
C VAL A 14 -13.01 -12.38 3.40
N LEU A 15 -12.74 -11.08 3.48
CA LEU A 15 -11.56 -10.50 2.85
C LEU A 15 -10.31 -11.17 3.43
N THR A 16 -9.46 -11.73 2.58
CA THR A 16 -8.21 -12.39 3.00
C THR A 16 -6.99 -11.64 2.49
N LEU A 17 -5.82 -11.99 3.01
CA LEU A 17 -4.55 -11.45 2.53
C LEU A 17 -4.29 -11.83 1.07
N GLU A 18 -4.73 -13.02 0.64
CA GLU A 18 -4.62 -13.47 -0.75
C GLU A 18 -5.46 -12.60 -1.69
N HIS A 19 -6.66 -12.17 -1.27
CA HIS A 19 -7.47 -11.23 -2.05
C HIS A 19 -6.76 -9.88 -2.21
N VAL A 20 -6.20 -9.34 -1.13
CA VAL A 20 -5.43 -8.09 -1.15
C VAL A 20 -4.18 -8.22 -2.02
N ALA A 21 -3.36 -9.25 -1.81
CA ALA A 21 -2.16 -9.48 -2.60
C ALA A 21 -2.49 -9.63 -4.09
N THR A 22 -3.56 -10.37 -4.41
CA THR A 22 -4.04 -10.55 -5.79
C THR A 22 -4.48 -9.22 -6.41
N ALA A 23 -5.15 -8.35 -5.65
CA ALA A 23 -5.55 -7.03 -6.11
C ALA A 23 -4.34 -6.11 -6.34
N LEU A 24 -3.43 -6.03 -5.37
CA LEU A 24 -2.21 -5.22 -5.46
C LEU A 24 -1.28 -5.68 -6.60
N ASN A 25 -1.25 -6.97 -6.91
CA ASN A 25 -0.50 -7.52 -8.04
C ASN A 25 -1.11 -7.17 -9.43
N ARG A 26 -2.23 -6.46 -9.46
CA ARG A 26 -2.87 -5.97 -10.70
C ARG A 26 -2.87 -4.45 -10.82
N ILE A 27 -2.46 -3.75 -9.76
CA ILE A 27 -2.35 -2.30 -9.75
C ILE A 27 -0.90 -1.99 -10.12
N TYR A 28 -0.71 -1.41 -11.29
CA TYR A 28 0.61 -1.00 -11.76
C TYR A 28 0.91 0.44 -11.34
N ARG A 29 2.11 0.65 -10.82
CA ARG A 29 2.61 1.97 -10.49
C ARG A 29 2.97 2.76 -11.74
N PHE A 30 3.03 4.08 -11.60
CA PHE A 30 3.44 5.02 -12.67
C PHE A 30 2.57 4.93 -13.93
N GLY A 31 1.27 4.68 -13.75
CA GLY A 31 0.31 4.58 -14.86
C GLY A 31 0.58 3.40 -15.79
N GLY A 32 1.05 2.27 -15.26
CA GLY A 32 1.25 1.04 -16.05
C GLY A 32 2.70 0.79 -16.51
N ARG A 33 3.64 1.67 -16.21
CA ARG A 33 5.02 1.57 -16.71
C ARG A 33 6.00 0.93 -15.72
N GLY A 34 5.67 0.93 -14.43
CA GLY A 34 6.56 0.41 -13.39
C GLY A 34 6.13 -0.96 -12.86
N PRO A 35 6.64 -1.36 -11.68
CA PRO A 35 6.19 -2.57 -11.02
C PRO A 35 4.74 -2.43 -10.54
N THR A 36 4.15 -3.55 -10.18
CA THR A 36 2.88 -3.59 -9.43
C THR A 36 3.07 -3.07 -8.00
N VAL A 37 1.98 -2.69 -7.35
CA VAL A 37 2.00 -2.27 -5.94
C VAL A 37 2.45 -3.42 -5.04
N LEU A 38 2.11 -4.67 -5.37
CA LEU A 38 2.61 -5.83 -4.62
C LEU A 38 4.14 -5.96 -4.74
N GLU A 39 4.68 -5.88 -5.95
CA GLU A 39 6.13 -5.94 -6.17
C GLU A 39 6.86 -4.79 -5.46
N HIS A 40 6.28 -3.59 -5.46
CA HIS A 40 6.79 -2.46 -4.70
C HIS A 40 6.84 -2.76 -3.20
N SER A 41 5.75 -3.23 -2.59
CA SER A 41 5.71 -3.59 -1.17
C SER A 41 6.72 -4.68 -0.79
N LEU A 42 6.97 -5.64 -1.69
CA LEU A 42 8.03 -6.65 -1.51
C LEU A 42 9.42 -6.00 -1.54
N GLN A 43 9.70 -5.13 -2.50
CA GLN A 43 10.96 -4.38 -2.57
C GLN A 43 11.19 -3.51 -1.33
N VAL A 44 10.16 -2.84 -0.82
CA VAL A 44 10.23 -2.06 0.42
C VAL A 44 10.60 -2.96 1.60
N CYS A 45 10.02 -4.17 1.68
CA CYS A 45 10.35 -5.15 2.71
C CYS A 45 11.80 -5.66 2.59
N ASP A 46 12.27 -5.91 1.37
CA ASP A 46 13.65 -6.37 1.08
C ASP A 46 14.71 -5.31 1.41
N LEU A 47 14.35 -4.02 1.33
CA LEU A 47 15.22 -2.90 1.67
C LEU A 47 15.31 -2.65 3.20
N LEU A 48 14.50 -3.29 4.02
CA LEU A 48 14.63 -3.19 5.48
C LEU A 48 15.93 -3.87 5.96
N PRO A 49 16.51 -3.43 7.09
CA PRO A 49 17.66 -4.10 7.71
C PRO A 49 17.41 -5.60 7.95
N GLU A 50 18.46 -6.42 7.94
CA GLU A 50 18.33 -7.87 8.21
C GLU A 50 17.71 -8.15 9.58
N ASP A 51 18.06 -7.34 10.59
CA ASP A 51 17.56 -7.38 11.96
C ASP A 51 16.20 -6.68 12.16
N ALA A 52 15.53 -6.25 11.08
CA ALA A 52 14.20 -5.67 11.16
C ALA A 52 13.20 -6.64 11.81
N SER A 53 12.43 -6.12 12.77
CA SER A 53 11.45 -6.90 13.51
C SER A 53 10.32 -7.43 12.61
N PRO A 54 9.62 -8.49 13.01
CA PRO A 54 8.45 -8.97 12.26
C PRO A 54 7.38 -7.88 12.04
N GLN A 55 7.21 -6.96 13.00
CA GLN A 55 6.29 -5.83 12.89
C GLN A 55 6.75 -4.81 11.84
N MET A 56 8.05 -4.57 11.70
CA MET A 56 8.60 -3.71 10.65
C MET A 56 8.39 -4.31 9.27
N ARG A 57 8.66 -5.62 9.12
CA ARG A 57 8.42 -6.34 7.87
C ARG A 57 6.94 -6.37 7.50
N LEU A 58 6.07 -6.62 8.48
CA LEU A 58 4.63 -6.55 8.29
C LEU A 58 4.18 -5.14 7.88
N ALA A 59 4.71 -4.09 8.52
CA ALA A 59 4.42 -2.70 8.15
C ALA A 59 4.80 -2.42 6.69
N ALA A 60 5.98 -2.84 6.25
CA ALA A 60 6.41 -2.68 4.86
C ALA A 60 5.46 -3.38 3.87
N LEU A 61 5.04 -4.61 4.17
CA LEU A 61 4.16 -5.38 3.29
C LEU A 61 2.75 -4.77 3.15
N VAL A 62 2.29 -3.99 4.14
CA VAL A 62 0.89 -3.49 4.21
C VAL A 62 0.79 -1.97 4.14
N HIS A 63 1.87 -1.26 3.88
CA HIS A 63 1.90 0.22 3.96
C HIS A 63 1.01 0.93 2.92
N ASP A 64 0.84 0.29 1.75
CA ASP A 64 0.01 0.72 0.63
C ASP A 64 -1.27 -0.13 0.50
N ILE A 65 -1.70 -0.80 1.58
CA ILE A 65 -2.85 -1.71 1.52
C ILE A 65 -4.14 -1.02 1.07
N GLU A 66 -4.31 0.28 1.36
CA GLU A 66 -5.49 1.03 0.92
C GLU A 66 -5.61 1.19 -0.59
N GLU A 67 -4.52 0.97 -1.34
CA GLU A 67 -4.53 1.08 -2.80
C GLU A 67 -5.42 0.03 -3.47
N VAL A 68 -5.78 -1.07 -2.78
CA VAL A 68 -6.82 -2.00 -3.25
C VAL A 68 -8.18 -1.31 -3.45
N ILE A 69 -8.42 -0.18 -2.78
CA ILE A 69 -9.64 0.62 -2.89
C ILE A 69 -9.39 1.90 -3.70
N VAL A 70 -8.31 2.63 -3.39
CA VAL A 70 -8.08 3.98 -3.96
C VAL A 70 -7.23 3.98 -5.23
N GLY A 71 -6.59 2.85 -5.56
CA GLY A 71 -5.60 2.74 -6.64
C GLY A 71 -4.24 3.37 -6.30
N ASP A 72 -3.27 3.21 -7.20
CA ASP A 72 -1.97 3.91 -7.11
C ASP A 72 -2.16 5.40 -7.38
N ILE A 73 -2.09 6.21 -6.32
CA ILE A 73 -2.14 7.67 -6.43
C ILE A 73 -0.71 8.19 -6.42
N ASN A 74 -0.23 8.60 -7.60
CA ASN A 74 1.09 9.21 -7.76
C ASN A 74 1.36 10.27 -6.68
N GLY A 75 2.53 10.23 -6.06
CA GLY A 75 2.89 11.12 -4.95
C GLY A 75 2.74 12.62 -5.23
N ARG A 76 2.85 13.09 -6.49
CA ARG A 76 2.56 14.48 -6.86
C ARG A 76 1.07 14.80 -6.77
N LEU A 77 0.21 13.88 -7.21
CA LEU A 77 -1.24 14.02 -7.08
C LEU A 77 -1.66 13.90 -5.61
N ARG A 78 -1.04 12.97 -4.87
CA ARG A 78 -1.29 12.79 -3.44
C ARG A 78 -1.03 14.07 -2.63
N LYS A 79 -0.05 14.89 -3.02
CA LYS A 79 0.23 16.21 -2.40
C LYS A 79 -0.80 17.30 -2.71
N LEU A 80 -1.62 17.12 -3.74
CA LEU A 80 -2.68 18.05 -4.10
C LEU A 80 -4.01 17.72 -3.40
N LEU A 81 -4.08 16.58 -2.70
CA LEU A 81 -5.24 16.18 -1.94
C LEU A 81 -5.42 17.09 -0.71
N GLY A 82 -6.68 17.37 -0.37
CA GLY A 82 -7.02 18.07 0.86
C GLY A 82 -6.83 17.19 2.10
N PRO A 83 -6.78 17.78 3.30
CA PRO A 83 -6.65 17.04 4.55
C PRO A 83 -7.78 16.01 4.76
N GLU A 84 -9.00 16.28 4.27
CA GLU A 84 -10.12 15.34 4.36
C GLU A 84 -9.83 14.04 3.59
N ALA A 85 -9.28 14.15 2.38
CA ALA A 85 -8.92 12.98 1.56
C ALA A 85 -7.79 12.17 2.19
N HIS A 86 -6.81 12.84 2.82
CA HIS A 86 -5.77 12.14 3.59
C HIS A 86 -6.34 11.38 4.79
N ALA A 87 -7.29 11.97 5.50
CA ALA A 87 -7.97 11.30 6.61
C ALA A 87 -8.78 10.09 6.15
N GLU A 88 -9.50 10.20 5.03
CA GLU A 88 -10.27 9.09 4.45
C GLU A 88 -9.37 7.92 4.02
N ILE A 89 -8.25 8.21 3.34
CA ILE A 89 -7.24 7.19 2.95
C ILE A 89 -6.69 6.47 4.20
N ALA A 90 -6.36 7.22 5.27
CA ALA A 90 -5.87 6.63 6.50
C ALA A 90 -6.93 5.77 7.21
N GLU A 91 -8.20 6.18 7.16
CA GLU A 91 -9.32 5.41 7.70
C GLU A 91 -9.54 4.10 6.92
N ILE A 92 -9.45 4.15 5.59
CA ILE A 92 -9.51 2.95 4.73
C ILE A 92 -8.41 1.96 5.11
N ARG A 93 -7.16 2.44 5.25
CA ARG A 93 -6.04 1.61 5.69
C ARG A 93 -6.32 0.93 7.02
N ALA A 94 -6.75 1.70 8.02
CA ALA A 94 -7.04 1.18 9.36
C ALA A 94 -8.17 0.14 9.35
N LYS A 95 -9.22 0.36 8.56
CA LYS A 95 -10.32 -0.61 8.36
C LYS A 95 -9.81 -1.91 7.73
N LEU A 96 -9.03 -1.83 6.65
CA LEU A 96 -8.47 -3.01 5.99
C LEU A 96 -7.58 -3.82 6.94
N MET A 97 -6.68 -3.16 7.68
CA MET A 97 -5.84 -3.82 8.68
C MET A 97 -6.68 -4.54 9.74
N THR A 98 -7.73 -3.88 10.24
CA THR A 98 -8.65 -4.47 11.24
C THR A 98 -9.40 -5.67 10.68
N THR A 99 -9.95 -5.56 9.47
CA THR A 99 -10.68 -6.64 8.78
C THR A 99 -9.79 -7.86 8.55
N LEU A 100 -8.51 -7.66 8.27
CA LEU A 100 -7.53 -8.74 8.05
C LEU A 100 -6.91 -9.28 9.34
N GLY A 101 -7.32 -8.80 10.51
CA GLY A 101 -6.77 -9.21 11.80
C GLY A 101 -5.33 -8.76 12.04
N ILE A 102 -4.86 -7.74 11.31
CA ILE A 102 -3.54 -7.15 11.49
C ILE A 102 -3.59 -6.18 12.69
N PRO A 103 -2.79 -6.40 13.75
CA PRO A 103 -2.79 -5.51 14.90
C PRO A 103 -2.22 -4.13 14.54
N PRO A 104 -2.55 -3.07 15.30
CA PRO A 104 -1.88 -1.78 15.17
C PRO A 104 -0.36 -1.94 15.29
N LEU A 105 0.37 -1.36 14.34
CA LEU A 105 1.82 -1.44 14.26
C LEU A 105 2.44 -0.21 14.93
N PRO A 106 3.58 -0.38 15.64
CA PRO A 106 4.22 0.72 16.37
C PRO A 106 4.72 1.81 15.41
N GLU A 107 4.74 3.06 15.87
CA GLU A 107 5.22 4.21 15.08
C GLU A 107 6.66 4.02 14.56
N SER A 108 7.51 3.37 15.36
CA SER A 108 8.88 3.04 14.97
C SER A 108 8.95 2.15 13.72
N ALA A 109 7.96 1.29 13.48
CA ALA A 109 7.91 0.49 12.27
C ALA A 109 7.68 1.36 11.02
N TRP A 110 6.78 2.33 11.11
CA TRP A 110 6.43 3.23 10.00
C TRP A 110 7.57 4.14 9.59
N MET A 111 8.41 4.57 10.54
CA MET A 111 9.58 5.41 10.24
C MET A 111 10.57 4.71 9.29
N TRP A 112 10.89 3.44 9.55
CA TRP A 112 11.77 2.65 8.68
C TRP A 112 11.14 2.34 7.32
N VAL A 113 9.83 2.07 7.31
CA VAL A 113 9.07 1.86 6.07
C VAL A 113 9.09 3.10 5.19
N HIS A 114 8.99 4.29 5.76
CA HIS A 114 9.04 5.54 4.98
C HIS A 114 10.38 5.74 4.26
N GLU A 115 11.50 5.44 4.93
CA GLU A 115 12.82 5.46 4.29
C GLU A 115 12.95 4.33 3.24
N ALA A 116 12.46 3.15 3.61
CA ALA A 116 12.14 1.99 2.78
C ALA A 116 11.61 2.34 1.38
N ASP A 117 10.38 2.85 1.40
CA ASP A 117 9.56 3.28 0.28
C ASP A 117 10.27 4.35 -0.54
N GLY A 118 10.84 5.38 0.10
CA GLY A 118 11.57 6.42 -0.60
C GLY A 118 12.74 5.89 -1.45
N ARG A 119 13.46 4.88 -0.96
CA ARG A 119 14.55 4.23 -1.71
C ARG A 119 14.02 3.33 -2.83
N ALA A 120 12.98 2.56 -2.57
CA ALA A 120 12.31 1.76 -3.60
C ALA A 120 11.83 2.64 -4.76
N TYR A 121 11.07 3.69 -4.45
CA TYR A 121 10.59 4.68 -5.41
C TYR A 121 11.73 5.29 -6.25
N ALA A 122 12.86 5.66 -5.62
CA ALA A 122 14.00 6.19 -6.35
C ALA A 122 14.60 5.18 -7.34
N GLY A 123 14.71 3.91 -6.95
CA GLY A 123 15.15 2.82 -7.83
C GLY A 123 14.19 2.57 -8.99
N GLU A 124 12.88 2.52 -8.70
CA GLU A 124 11.82 2.36 -9.71
C GLU A 124 11.86 3.49 -10.76
N VAL A 125 11.94 4.74 -10.32
CA VAL A 125 12.04 5.90 -11.21
C VAL A 125 13.30 5.86 -12.06
N ALA A 126 14.42 5.39 -11.51
CA ALA A 126 15.66 5.23 -12.28
C ALA A 126 15.51 4.15 -13.35
N ALA A 127 14.88 3.01 -13.04
CA ALA A 127 14.62 1.93 -13.98
C ALA A 127 13.72 2.37 -15.15
N LEU A 128 12.73 3.23 -14.88
CA LEU A 128 11.83 3.79 -15.91
C LEU A 128 12.54 4.65 -16.97
N ARG A 129 13.76 5.12 -16.73
CA ARG A 129 14.51 5.94 -17.71
C ARG A 129 15.09 5.13 -18.85
N TYR A 130 15.15 3.80 -18.70
CA TYR A 130 15.76 2.90 -19.67
C TYR A 130 14.72 2.21 -20.59
N TYR A 131 13.44 2.61 -20.49
CA TYR A 131 12.31 2.16 -21.32
C TYR A 131 11.59 3.35 -21.96
#